data_AF-A0AAN8GWW3-F1
#
_entry.id   AF-A0AAN8GWW3-F1
#
_cell.length_a   1.000
_cell.length_b   1.000
_cell.length_c   1.000
_cell.angle_alpha   90.00
_cell.angle_beta   90.00
_cell.angle_gamma   90.00
#
_symmetry.space_group_name_H-M   'P 1'
#
loop_
_entity.id
_entity.type
_entity.pdbx_description
1 polymer ?
#
loop_
_entity_poly.entity_id
_entity_poly.type
_entity_poly.pdbx_seq_one_letter_code
_entity_poly.pdbx_strand_id
1 'polypeptide(L)'
;MSLAQTDYCRLQGFDPQSPLCAHIILSGDTVEVEGLEAEFAQKALFSRHPEMIDWPSDHGWFFAKFNITQVWVLDYFGGVKKVTPEEYYNASSLHRKHR
;
A
#
# COMPACT_ATOMS: atom_id res chain seq x y z
N MET A 1 0.65 -3.41 -3.10
CA MET A 1 0.35 -4.82 -3.44
C MET A 1 1.43 -5.68 -2.82
N SER A 2 1.07 -6.76 -2.11
CA SER A 2 2.05 -7.75 -1.64
C SER A 2 2.53 -8.62 -2.81
N LEU A 3 3.63 -9.37 -2.65
CA LEU A 3 4.10 -10.25 -3.71
C LEU A 3 3.09 -11.36 -4.05
N ALA A 4 2.28 -11.80 -3.08
CA ALA A 4 1.20 -12.77 -3.28
C ALA A 4 0.05 -12.24 -4.15
N GLN A 5 -0.16 -10.92 -4.19
CA GLN A 5 -1.16 -10.28 -5.05
C GLN A 5 -0.66 -10.13 -6.51
N THR A 6 0.60 -10.47 -6.77
CA THR A 6 1.19 -10.54 -8.10
C THR A 6 1.48 -12.00 -8.46
N ASP A 7 1.95 -12.26 -9.68
CA ASP A 7 2.36 -13.61 -10.10
C ASP A 7 3.66 -14.11 -9.45
N TYR A 8 4.40 -13.24 -8.74
CA TYR A 8 5.74 -13.55 -8.25
C TYR A 8 5.79 -14.82 -7.41
N CYS A 9 5.01 -14.90 -6.31
CA CYS A 9 5.10 -16.04 -5.39
C CYS A 9 4.65 -17.35 -6.05
N ARG A 10 3.62 -17.29 -6.90
CA ARG A 10 3.15 -18.42 -7.70
C ARG A 10 4.25 -18.94 -8.63
N LEU A 11 4.94 -18.05 -9.35
CA LEU A 11 6.02 -18.43 -10.26
C LEU A 11 7.25 -18.97 -9.53
N GLN A 12 7.51 -18.51 -8.30
CA GLN A 12 8.59 -19.05 -7.46
C GLN A 12 8.20 -20.33 -6.71
N GLY A 13 6.94 -20.77 -6.77
CA GLY A 13 6.45 -21.91 -6.00
C GLY A 13 6.44 -21.64 -4.49
N PHE A 14 6.38 -20.37 -4.07
CA PHE A 14 6.32 -20.00 -2.67
C PHE A 14 4.88 -20.05 -2.16
N ASP A 15 4.69 -20.70 -1.00
CA ASP A 15 3.47 -20.56 -0.22
C ASP A 15 3.24 -19.08 0.14
N PRO A 16 2.02 -18.52 -0.01
CA PRO A 16 1.75 -17.11 0.31
C PRO A 16 2.04 -16.70 1.76
N GLN A 17 2.07 -17.65 2.70
CA GLN A 17 2.44 -17.42 4.10
C GLN A 17 3.96 -17.48 4.34
N SER A 18 4.73 -18.01 3.38
CA SER A 18 6.19 -18.05 3.48
C SER A 18 6.76 -16.64 3.55
N PRO A 19 7.78 -16.37 4.39
CA PRO A 19 8.44 -15.08 4.41
C PRO A 19 9.17 -14.76 3.09
N LEU A 20 9.43 -15.76 2.24
CA LEU A 20 9.96 -15.57 0.89
C LEU A 20 8.92 -14.96 -0.07
N CYS A 21 7.63 -15.10 0.25
CA CYS A 21 6.56 -14.34 -0.36
C CYS A 21 6.36 -13.03 0.42
N ALA A 22 7.27 -12.08 0.19
CA ALA A 22 7.37 -10.89 1.01
C ALA A 22 6.06 -10.09 1.09
N HIS A 23 5.70 -9.69 2.30
CA HIS A 23 4.53 -8.89 2.59
C HIS A 23 4.79 -7.90 3.71
N ILE A 24 3.92 -6.88 3.77
CA ILE A 24 3.99 -5.81 4.76
C ILE A 24 2.70 -5.78 5.56
N ILE A 25 2.81 -5.37 6.81
CA ILE A 25 1.68 -5.10 7.69
C ILE A 25 1.81 -3.63 8.11
N LEU A 26 0.78 -2.85 7.80
CA LEU A 26 0.66 -1.45 8.18
C LEU A 26 -0.40 -1.34 9.27
N SER A 27 -0.04 -0.75 10.40
CA SER A 27 -0.95 -0.48 11.51
C SER A 27 -1.12 1.03 11.68
N GLY A 28 -2.32 1.46 12.05
CA GLY A 28 -2.71 2.86 12.02
C GLY A 28 -4.22 3.05 11.96
N ASP A 29 -4.62 4.28 11.67
CA ASP A 29 -6.03 4.69 11.66
C ASP A 29 -6.45 5.13 10.25
N THR A 30 -7.69 4.81 9.87
CA THR A 30 -8.30 5.35 8.66
C THR A 30 -8.95 6.69 9.00
N VAL A 31 -8.57 7.75 8.30
CA VAL A 31 -9.11 9.10 8.49
C VAL A 31 -9.62 9.66 7.17
N GLU A 32 -10.74 10.37 7.22
CA GLU A 32 -11.25 11.13 6.06
C GLU A 32 -10.25 12.22 5.66
N VAL A 33 -10.11 12.46 4.36
CA VAL A 33 -9.24 13.54 3.85
C VAL A 33 -10.07 14.75 3.44
N GLU A 34 -9.55 15.93 3.78
CA GLU A 34 -10.20 17.21 3.53
C GLU A 34 -9.30 18.15 2.71
N GLY A 35 -9.89 19.17 2.10
CA GLY A 35 -9.17 20.23 1.39
C GLY A 35 -8.34 19.71 0.20
N LEU A 36 -7.14 20.26 0.03
CA LEU A 36 -6.26 19.97 -1.13
C LEU A 36 -5.82 18.49 -1.21
N GLU A 37 -5.79 17.77 -0.08
CA GLU A 37 -5.42 16.35 -0.05
C GLU A 37 -6.51 15.47 -0.68
N ALA A 38 -7.78 15.90 -0.62
CA ALA A 38 -8.89 15.17 -1.24
C ALA A 38 -8.79 15.14 -2.77
N GLU A 39 -8.38 16.24 -3.40
CA GLU A 39 -8.14 16.28 -4.86
C GLU A 39 -7.00 15.34 -5.26
N PHE A 40 -5.93 15.30 -4.46
CA PHE A 40 -4.83 14.36 -4.66
C PHE A 40 -5.28 12.91 -4.49
N ALA A 41 -6.05 12.60 -3.44
CA ALA A 41 -6.57 11.27 -3.17
C ALA A 41 -7.50 10.78 -4.29
N GLN A 42 -8.40 11.64 -4.77
CA GLN A 42 -9.26 11.34 -5.91
C GLN A 42 -8.43 10.98 -7.14
N LYS A 43 -7.46 11.82 -7.51
CA LYS A 43 -6.59 11.57 -8.66
C LYS A 43 -5.78 10.28 -8.50
N ALA A 44 -5.25 10.03 -7.31
CA ALA A 44 -4.47 8.83 -7.02
C ALA A 44 -5.31 7.56 -7.19
N LEU A 45 -6.52 7.53 -6.61
CA LEU A 45 -7.43 6.40 -6.70
C LEU A 45 -7.94 6.18 -8.12
N PHE A 46 -8.47 7.21 -8.78
CA PHE A 46 -9.06 7.07 -10.12
C PHE A 46 -8.02 6.72 -11.18
N SER A 47 -6.75 7.11 -11.00
CA SER A 47 -5.66 6.69 -11.88
C SER A 47 -5.37 5.18 -11.81
N ARG A 48 -5.73 4.52 -10.70
CA ARG A 48 -5.49 3.10 -10.46
C ARG A 48 -6.75 2.25 -10.60
N HIS A 49 -7.90 2.85 -10.28
CA HIS A 49 -9.23 2.25 -10.24
C HIS A 49 -10.19 3.14 -11.04
N PRO A 50 -10.08 3.16 -12.39
CA PRO A 50 -10.94 4.00 -13.22
C PRO A 50 -12.43 3.68 -13.05
N GLU A 51 -12.77 2.45 -12.65
CA GLU A 51 -14.14 2.04 -12.33
C GLU A 51 -14.81 2.87 -11.23
N MET A 52 -14.02 3.49 -10.33
CA MET A 52 -14.54 4.34 -9.26
C MET A 52 -15.22 5.62 -9.77
N ILE A 53 -14.91 6.06 -10.99
CA ILE A 53 -15.52 7.24 -11.61
C ILE A 53 -17.03 7.02 -11.82
N ASP A 54 -17.41 5.78 -12.12
CA ASP A 54 -18.78 5.40 -12.46
C ASP A 54 -19.55 4.80 -11.27
N TRP A 55 -18.99 4.86 -10.05
CA TRP A 55 -19.67 4.35 -8.86
C TRP A 55 -20.94 5.16 -8.54
N PRO A 56 -22.00 4.52 -7.99
CA PRO A 56 -23.25 5.20 -7.68
C PRO A 56 -23.05 6.37 -6.71
N SER A 57 -23.53 7.56 -7.07
CA SER A 57 -23.29 8.78 -6.30
C SER A 57 -24.11 8.86 -4.99
N ASP A 58 -25.13 8.02 -4.84
CA ASP A 58 -26.05 7.99 -3.71
C ASP A 58 -25.58 7.13 -2.52
N HIS A 59 -24.38 6.53 -2.60
CA HIS A 59 -23.79 5.70 -1.54
C HIS A 59 -22.97 6.48 -0.50
N GLY A 60 -22.81 7.80 -0.64
CA GLY A 60 -22.08 8.63 0.32
C GLY A 60 -20.57 8.38 0.36
N TRP A 61 -19.96 8.15 -0.81
CA TRP A 61 -18.51 7.96 -0.92
C TRP A 61 -17.74 9.19 -0.44
N PHE A 62 -16.64 8.93 0.28
CA PHE A 62 -15.66 9.93 0.69
C PHE A 62 -14.25 9.39 0.49
N PHE A 63 -13.28 10.29 0.43
CA PHE A 63 -11.89 9.91 0.33
C PHE A 63 -11.30 9.75 1.73
N ALA A 64 -10.57 8.67 1.94
CA ALA A 64 -9.87 8.40 3.19
C ALA A 64 -8.41 8.06 2.93
N LYS A 65 -7.58 8.33 3.94
CA LYS A 65 -6.18 7.88 3.99
C LYS A 65 -5.95 7.01 5.22
N PHE A 66 -4.88 6.25 5.16
CA PHE A 66 -4.42 5.44 6.29
C PHE A 66 -3.22 6.14 6.95
N ASN A 67 -3.40 6.59 8.19
CA ASN A 67 -2.38 7.22 9.01
C ASN A 67 -1.51 6.15 9.67
N ILE A 68 -0.35 5.85 9.07
CA ILE A 68 0.52 4.75 9.49
C ILE A 68 1.25 5.11 10.79
N THR A 69 1.09 4.27 11.82
CA THR A 69 1.81 4.38 13.10
C THR A 69 2.86 3.29 13.28
N GLN A 70 2.66 2.11 12.68
CA GLN A 70 3.62 1.00 12.73
C GLN A 70 3.73 0.30 11.37
N VAL A 71 4.96 -0.10 11.03
CA VAL A 71 5.26 -0.86 9.81
C VAL A 71 6.04 -2.12 10.20
N TRP A 72 5.54 -3.27 9.75
CA TRP A 72 6.25 -4.55 9.85
C TRP A 72 6.45 -5.13 8.47
N VAL A 73 7.68 -5.54 8.19
CA VAL A 73 8.06 -6.18 6.92
C VAL A 73 8.48 -7.62 7.23
N LEU A 74 7.84 -8.57 6.56
CA LEU A 74 8.26 -9.97 6.56
C LEU A 74 8.70 -10.33 5.14
N ASP A 75 10.01 -10.37 4.93
CA ASP A 75 10.65 -10.55 3.62
C ASP A 75 11.67 -11.70 3.58
N TYR A 76 12.00 -12.26 4.74
CA TYR A 76 12.91 -13.40 4.85
C TYR A 76 12.78 -14.10 6.21
N PHE A 77 13.49 -15.22 6.36
CA PHE A 77 13.63 -15.90 7.64
C PHE A 77 14.32 -15.00 8.67
N GLY A 78 14.02 -15.24 9.95
CA GLY A 78 14.55 -14.44 11.07
C GLY A 78 13.52 -13.53 11.74
N GLY A 79 12.27 -13.54 11.29
CA GLY A 79 11.16 -12.81 11.90
C GLY A 79 10.90 -11.45 11.26
N VAL A 80 9.93 -10.72 11.82
CA VAL A 80 9.49 -9.42 11.27
C VAL A 80 10.51 -8.31 11.54
N LYS A 81 10.77 -7.49 10.53
CA LYS A 81 11.54 -6.26 10.63
C LYS A 81 10.61 -5.10 10.96
N LYS A 82 10.92 -4.33 12.00
CA LYS A 82 10.19 -3.11 12.35
C LYS A 82 10.79 -1.93 11.58
N VAL A 83 9.95 -1.19 10.88
CA VAL A 83 10.32 0.02 10.14
C VAL A 83 9.57 1.19 10.75
N THR A 84 10.25 2.31 10.97
CA THR A 84 9.59 3.52 11.47
C THR A 84 8.76 4.17 10.34
N PRO A 85 7.68 4.91 10.66
CA PRO A 85 6.95 5.68 9.65
C PRO A 85 7.87 6.65 8.88
N GLU A 86 8.84 7.26 9.56
CA GLU A 86 9.82 8.15 8.93
C GLU A 86 10.65 7.43 7.86
N GLU A 87 11.23 6.26 8.18
CA GLU A 87 11.98 5.45 7.22
C GLU A 87 11.11 5.01 6.05
N TYR A 88 9.84 4.64 6.32
CA TYR A 88 8.89 4.23 5.29
C TYR A 88 8.60 5.37 4.30
N TYR A 89 8.31 6.57 4.79
CA TYR A 89 8.01 7.73 3.93
C TYR A 89 9.26 8.34 3.27
N ASN A 90 10.44 8.21 3.87
CA ASN A 90 11.71 8.69 3.30
C ASN A 90 12.37 7.69 2.33
N ALA A 91 11.81 6.50 2.15
CA ALA A 91 12.33 5.51 1.23
C ALA A 91 12.35 6.05 -0.22
N SER A 92 13.54 6.18 -0.80
CA SER A 92 13.66 6.56 -2.21
C SER A 92 13.30 5.38 -3.11
N SER A 93 12.42 5.57 -4.09
CA SER A 93 12.21 4.53 -5.11
C SER A 93 13.51 4.30 -5.88
N LEU A 94 14.01 3.06 -5.87
CA LEU A 94 15.17 2.68 -6.68
C LEU A 94 14.89 2.82 -8.19
N HIS A 95 13.61 2.86 -8.59
CA HIS A 95 13.18 3.15 -9.96
C HIS A 95 13.48 4.59 -10.42
N ARG A 96 13.76 5.55 -9.53
CA ARG A 96 14.10 6.93 -9.93
C ARG A 96 15.57 7.12 -10.30
N LYS A 97 16.46 6.14 -10.03
CA LYS A 97 17.90 6.22 -10.35
C LYS A 97 18.28 5.67 -11.72
N HIS A 98 17.35 5.01 -12.42
CA HIS A 98 17.59 4.39 -13.73
C HIS A 98 16.64 4.87 -14.83
N ARG A 99 16.13 6.10 -14.69
CA ARG A 99 15.43 6.81 -15.76
C ARG A 99 16.07 8.17 -15.99
#